data_AF-W2LY53-F1
#
_entry.id   AF-W2LY53-F1
#
_cell.length_a   1.000
_cell.length_b   1.000
_cell.length_c   1.000
_cell.angle_alpha   90.00
_cell.angle_beta   90.00
_cell.angle_gamma   90.00
#
_symmetry.space_group_name_H-M   'P 1'
#
loop_
_entity.id
_entity.type
_entity.pdbx_description
1 polymer ?
#
loop_
_entity_poly.entity_id
_entity_poly.type
_entity_poly.pdbx_seq_one_letter_code
_entity_poly.pdbx_strand_id
1 'polypeptide(L)'
;MYRIEWDSSPNFDSSSIDYGVANIQEKIEVQQVTTSYRSSVGAGGTFTLSWGGHMTSVLPFDCSVEAMTDALAGITDTVNVAVDPVKVTRARVSWGYSWKITFLHNPGDLALLVADGTQLTGDFPQIRVVEVVQGFQDLTIGDFTREIQEVFTDGVSPVTGSFTLIFNGKTTASIDVKASALEMQEALQEITSTYSIKVSKAVRNSAVHTAVWTVTFAYLRGEEMVGAGNIFTMTVADSQLSGTSAVVQVANKVIGSDPFRFTLTGLRPGVRYYAHVMAYNADGFGSATSPLASAVTCWQPQPPQSVTASVVDGTTLAVSWSAVEESCSVDKYKVEWYRAEGTQEQQTITTSAGKGLPDIQKLVNFADSRTLTGYFKLSFGGEVTENLRWDAEATGLNSVKERLERLSTIGTVDVSRQESTRVTGLFVTVTGKTVTRHTMSTSAIEDTKLAKDDVIWIAGNERTITAVPTATTLTIDTDLEVTVPVPVFKSAYGYEWKITFLAGHVGPQDLIQVYPSDSWTGNNPGIVVNSVQKGLQPISGTFIVAFASGGLSDSTPPLPHNISAVDMQTALESLVTIGAVNVTRSANGYGYNWVVTFVSEFKNDISLL
;
A
#
# COMPACT_ATOMS: atom_id res chain seq x y z
N MET A 1 26.50 3.86 9.93
CA MET A 1 25.79 2.65 10.41
C MET A 1 25.57 2.80 11.90
N TYR A 2 24.48 2.26 12.45
CA TYR A 2 24.25 2.12 13.88
C TYR A 2 24.23 0.65 14.27
N ARG A 3 24.73 0.33 15.45
CA ARG A 3 24.54 -0.95 16.13
C ARG A 3 23.77 -0.70 17.41
N ILE A 4 22.68 -1.44 17.59
CA ILE A 4 21.83 -1.39 18.77
C ILE A 4 22.01 -2.71 19.48
N GLU A 5 22.36 -2.68 20.76
CA GLU A 5 22.41 -3.89 21.59
C GLU A 5 21.49 -3.71 22.79
N TRP A 6 20.93 -4.82 23.26
CA TRP A 6 20.11 -4.86 24.46
C TRP A 6 20.36 -6.14 25.24
N ASP A 7 20.22 -6.08 26.56
CA ASP A 7 20.35 -7.23 27.47
C ASP A 7 19.66 -6.90 28.81
N SER A 8 19.32 -7.91 29.60
CA SER A 8 18.89 -7.78 30.99
C SER A 8 19.99 -7.32 31.95
N SER A 9 21.24 -7.36 31.48
CA SER A 9 22.43 -6.94 32.21
C SER A 9 23.02 -5.69 31.56
N PRO A 10 23.46 -4.69 32.34
CA PRO A 10 24.14 -3.52 31.79
C PRO A 10 25.53 -3.84 31.22
N ASN A 11 25.99 -5.09 31.36
CA ASN A 11 27.28 -5.56 30.83
C ASN A 11 27.19 -6.11 29.39
N PHE A 12 25.98 -6.28 28.82
CA PHE A 12 25.75 -6.78 27.46
C PHE A 12 26.49 -8.09 27.17
N ASP A 13 26.17 -9.15 27.91
CA ASP A 13 26.81 -10.45 27.71
C ASP A 13 26.19 -11.17 26.51
N SER A 14 26.95 -11.34 25.43
CA SER A 14 26.49 -12.03 24.21
C SER A 14 26.01 -13.47 24.41
N SER A 15 26.30 -14.10 25.56
CA SER A 15 25.81 -15.42 25.94
C SER A 15 24.50 -15.40 26.73
N SER A 16 24.04 -14.22 27.15
CA SER A 16 22.76 -14.02 27.82
C SER A 16 21.61 -14.44 26.91
N ILE A 17 20.61 -15.11 27.49
CA ILE A 17 19.36 -15.44 26.78
C ILE A 17 18.57 -14.19 26.37
N ASP A 18 18.85 -13.06 27.03
CA ASP A 18 18.21 -11.77 26.81
C ASP A 18 19.01 -10.85 25.89
N TYR A 19 20.22 -11.25 25.50
CA TYR A 19 21.06 -10.43 24.63
C TYR A 19 20.53 -10.44 23.20
N GLY A 20 20.42 -9.24 22.63
CA GLY A 20 20.13 -9.07 21.21
C GLY A 20 20.91 -7.92 20.61
N VAL A 21 21.09 -8.00 19.29
CA VAL A 21 21.83 -7.02 18.51
C VAL A 21 21.14 -6.77 17.16
N ALA A 22 21.08 -5.51 16.77
CA ALA A 22 20.59 -5.08 15.47
C ALA A 22 21.57 -4.09 14.82
N ASN A 23 21.71 -4.21 13.51
CA ASN A 23 22.62 -3.39 12.70
C ASN A 23 21.82 -2.61 11.67
N ILE A 24 21.85 -1.28 11.77
CA ILE A 24 21.17 -0.34 10.88
C ILE A 24 22.21 0.32 9.99
N GLN A 25 22.14 0.07 8.69
CA GLN A 25 23.10 0.58 7.73
C GLN A 25 22.38 0.99 6.45
N GLU A 26 23.07 1.78 5.65
CA GLU A 26 22.59 2.14 4.33
C GLU A 26 22.38 0.88 3.49
N LYS A 27 21.24 0.85 2.79
CA LYS A 27 20.87 -0.16 1.83
C LYS A 27 20.41 0.57 0.58
N ILE A 28 21.01 0.20 -0.55
CA ILE A 28 20.58 0.70 -1.84
C ILE A 28 19.34 -0.09 -2.26
N GLU A 29 18.29 0.62 -2.65
CA GLU A 29 17.05 0.05 -3.17
C GLU A 29 17.33 -0.82 -4.39
N VAL A 30 16.72 -2.02 -4.41
CA VAL A 30 16.79 -2.93 -5.55
C VAL A 30 15.43 -3.50 -5.87
N GLN A 31 14.99 -3.30 -7.11
CA GLN A 31 13.76 -3.87 -7.64
C GLN A 31 14.06 -4.79 -8.82
N GLN A 32 13.16 -5.72 -9.11
CA GLN A 32 13.27 -6.65 -10.22
C GLN A 32 12.00 -6.67 -11.06
N VAL A 33 12.15 -6.38 -12.34
CA VAL A 33 11.10 -6.55 -13.36
C VAL A 33 11.35 -7.90 -14.04
N THR A 34 10.32 -8.74 -14.17
CA THR A 34 10.43 -10.04 -14.84
C THR A 34 9.30 -10.19 -15.86
N THR A 35 9.66 -10.48 -17.11
CA THR A 35 8.74 -10.97 -18.13
C THR A 35 8.89 -12.48 -18.28
N SER A 36 7.76 -13.17 -18.47
CA SER A 36 7.76 -14.61 -18.71
C SER A 36 6.65 -15.00 -19.68
N TYR A 37 6.89 -16.09 -20.40
CA TYR A 37 5.95 -16.66 -21.36
C TYR A 37 5.83 -18.15 -21.13
N ARG A 38 4.69 -18.73 -21.54
CA ARG A 38 4.51 -20.19 -21.47
C ARG A 38 5.38 -20.89 -22.53
N SER A 39 5.56 -20.28 -23.69
CA SER A 39 6.47 -20.76 -24.74
C SER A 39 7.14 -19.60 -25.47
N SER A 40 8.19 -19.89 -26.25
CA SER A 40 8.87 -18.90 -27.07
C SER A 40 8.09 -18.48 -28.32
N VAL A 41 6.95 -19.12 -28.61
CA VAL A 41 6.17 -18.87 -29.82
C VAL A 41 5.52 -17.50 -29.73
N GLY A 42 5.92 -16.61 -30.64
CA GLY A 42 5.38 -15.25 -30.74
C GLY A 42 5.76 -14.32 -29.58
N ALA A 43 6.64 -14.75 -28.66
CA ALA A 43 7.14 -13.93 -27.57
C ALA A 43 7.74 -12.63 -28.15
N GLY A 44 7.18 -11.49 -27.74
CA GLY A 44 7.41 -10.23 -28.44
C GLY A 44 6.66 -9.07 -27.80
N GLY A 45 6.54 -7.99 -28.56
CA GLY A 45 5.82 -6.79 -28.15
C GLY A 45 6.63 -5.88 -27.23
N THR A 46 5.91 -5.02 -26.53
CA THR A 46 6.48 -3.94 -25.72
C THR A 46 5.81 -3.86 -24.36
N PHE A 47 6.50 -3.23 -23.42
CA PHE A 47 5.96 -2.84 -22.11
C PHE A 47 6.46 -1.44 -21.75
N THR A 48 5.83 -0.82 -20.76
CA THR A 48 6.34 0.41 -20.14
C THR A 48 6.51 0.18 -18.64
N LEU A 49 7.37 0.98 -18.03
CA LEU A 49 7.51 1.06 -16.58
C LEU A 49 7.11 2.47 -16.13
N SER A 50 6.47 2.56 -14.98
CA SER A 50 6.12 3.84 -14.36
C SER A 50 6.66 3.89 -12.94
N TRP A 51 7.08 5.09 -12.53
CA TRP A 51 7.49 5.39 -11.16
C TRP A 51 6.88 6.73 -10.76
N GLY A 52 6.06 6.73 -9.71
CA GLY A 52 5.17 7.86 -9.44
C GLY A 52 4.24 8.14 -10.64
N GLY A 53 4.15 9.40 -11.06
CA GLY A 53 3.40 9.84 -12.24
C GLY A 53 4.19 9.82 -13.55
N HIS A 54 5.43 9.34 -13.55
CA HIS A 54 6.28 9.29 -14.73
C HIS A 54 6.24 7.92 -15.38
N MET A 55 6.34 7.87 -16.72
CA MET A 55 6.32 6.64 -17.50
C MET A 55 7.50 6.64 -18.47
N THR A 56 8.14 5.49 -18.63
CA THR A 56 9.23 5.33 -19.60
C THR A 56 8.73 5.47 -21.03
N SER A 57 9.67 5.66 -21.97
CA SER A 57 9.43 5.27 -23.35
C SER A 57 9.10 3.77 -23.45
N VAL A 58 8.50 3.35 -24.56
CA VAL A 58 8.18 1.95 -24.81
C VAL A 58 9.44 1.09 -24.84
N LEU A 59 9.47 0.03 -24.04
CA LEU A 59 10.56 -0.93 -23.97
C LEU A 59 10.16 -2.21 -24.71
N PRO A 60 10.98 -2.73 -25.63
CA PRO A 60 10.73 -4.04 -26.23
C PRO A 60 10.82 -5.14 -25.16
N PHE A 61 10.09 -6.25 -25.35
CA PHE A 61 10.06 -7.36 -24.39
C PHE A 61 11.44 -7.95 -24.04
N ASP A 62 12.44 -7.75 -24.90
CA ASP A 62 13.81 -8.20 -24.77
C ASP A 62 14.81 -7.03 -24.68
N CYS A 63 14.38 -5.87 -24.19
CA CYS A 63 15.19 -4.66 -24.12
C CYS A 63 16.56 -4.91 -23.46
N SER A 64 17.60 -4.29 -24.04
CA SER A 64 18.97 -4.38 -23.53
C SER A 64 19.08 -3.73 -22.14
N VAL A 65 20.20 -4.01 -21.46
CA VAL A 65 20.54 -3.33 -20.21
C VAL A 65 20.61 -1.81 -20.43
N GLU A 66 21.24 -1.38 -21.51
CA GLU A 66 21.36 0.03 -21.90
C GLU A 66 19.99 0.68 -22.14
N ALA A 67 19.14 0.06 -22.96
CA ALA A 67 17.80 0.60 -23.24
C ALA A 67 16.94 0.70 -21.96
N MET A 68 17.06 -0.25 -21.04
CA MET A 68 16.40 -0.19 -19.73
C MET A 68 16.96 0.95 -18.87
N THR A 69 18.28 1.10 -18.80
CA THR A 69 18.93 2.19 -18.05
C THR A 69 18.50 3.56 -18.58
N ASP A 70 18.52 3.77 -19.90
CA ASP A 70 18.13 5.03 -20.54
C ASP A 70 16.66 5.37 -20.30
N ALA A 71 15.79 4.37 -20.42
CA ALA A 71 14.37 4.51 -20.16
C ALA A 71 14.11 4.91 -18.69
N LEU A 72 14.79 4.26 -17.75
CA LEU A 72 14.66 4.56 -16.32
C LEU A 72 15.22 5.94 -15.95
N ALA A 73 16.32 6.37 -16.57
CA ALA A 73 16.89 7.70 -16.36
C ALA A 73 15.89 8.84 -16.64
N GLY A 74 14.95 8.62 -17.56
CA GLY A 74 13.88 9.56 -17.89
C GLY A 74 12.78 9.70 -16.84
N ILE A 75 12.63 8.74 -15.92
CA ILE A 75 11.59 8.74 -14.88
C ILE A 75 12.14 8.93 -13.46
N THR A 76 13.45 8.75 -13.26
CA THR A 76 14.11 8.87 -11.94
C THR A 76 14.46 10.31 -11.54
N ASP A 77 14.07 11.32 -12.33
CA ASP A 77 14.41 12.74 -12.16
C ASP A 77 15.92 13.06 -12.16
N THR A 78 16.71 12.19 -12.79
CA THR A 78 18.19 12.23 -12.74
C THR A 78 18.83 12.59 -14.08
N VAL A 79 18.07 13.12 -15.03
CA VAL A 79 18.50 13.37 -16.42
C VAL A 79 19.74 14.30 -16.51
N ASN A 80 20.03 15.08 -15.46
CA ASN A 80 21.16 16.02 -15.40
C ASN A 80 22.30 15.58 -14.46
N VAL A 81 22.33 14.32 -14.04
CA VAL A 81 23.35 13.80 -13.12
C VAL A 81 24.49 13.16 -13.91
N ALA A 82 25.74 13.47 -13.54
CA ALA A 82 26.95 12.96 -14.21
C ALA A 82 27.26 11.47 -13.94
N VAL A 83 26.40 10.77 -13.19
CA VAL A 83 26.55 9.36 -12.78
C VAL A 83 25.27 8.62 -13.17
N ASP A 84 25.41 7.36 -13.58
CA ASP A 84 24.28 6.51 -13.93
C ASP A 84 23.27 6.45 -12.77
N PRO A 85 22.00 6.78 -13.01
CA PRO A 85 21.01 6.86 -11.93
C PRO A 85 20.58 5.49 -11.41
N VAL A 86 20.70 4.48 -12.26
CA VAL A 86 20.41 3.09 -11.95
C VAL A 86 21.49 2.20 -12.51
N LYS A 87 21.73 1.07 -11.84
CA LYS A 87 22.50 -0.04 -12.38
C LYS A 87 21.55 -1.19 -12.70
N VAL A 88 21.56 -1.62 -13.95
CA VAL A 88 20.69 -2.70 -14.44
C VAL A 88 21.53 -3.94 -14.76
N THR A 89 21.04 -5.12 -14.35
CA THR A 89 21.55 -6.41 -14.81
C THR A 89 20.40 -7.23 -15.40
N ARG A 90 20.67 -8.03 -16.44
CA ARG A 90 19.65 -8.80 -17.16
C ARG A 90 19.98 -10.28 -17.19
N ALA A 91 18.98 -11.14 -16.96
CA ALA A 91 19.06 -12.58 -17.09
C ALA A 91 17.88 -13.13 -17.90
N ARG A 92 18.02 -14.31 -18.53
CA ARG A 92 16.89 -15.02 -19.17
C ARG A 92 16.10 -15.79 -18.14
N VAL A 93 14.76 -15.73 -18.22
CA VAL A 93 13.83 -16.45 -17.33
C VAL A 93 12.60 -16.87 -18.13
N SER A 94 12.25 -18.16 -18.15
CA SER A 94 11.00 -18.70 -18.72
C SER A 94 10.57 -18.04 -20.05
N TRP A 95 11.43 -18.16 -21.07
CA TRP A 95 11.24 -17.57 -22.41
C TRP A 95 11.13 -16.03 -22.47
N GLY A 96 11.24 -15.33 -21.34
CA GLY A 96 11.39 -13.88 -21.23
C GLY A 96 12.69 -13.50 -20.52
N TYR A 97 12.66 -12.37 -19.80
CA TYR A 97 13.83 -11.77 -19.17
C TYR A 97 13.52 -11.22 -17.79
N SER A 98 14.54 -11.18 -16.94
CA SER A 98 14.52 -10.50 -15.64
C SER A 98 15.56 -9.39 -15.64
N TRP A 99 15.15 -8.19 -15.25
CA TRP A 99 16.03 -7.04 -15.04
C TRP A 99 16.06 -6.70 -13.55
N LYS A 100 17.23 -6.80 -12.93
CA LYS A 100 17.48 -6.36 -11.56
C LYS A 100 18.05 -4.95 -11.61
N ILE A 101 17.32 -4.00 -11.05
CA ILE A 101 17.53 -2.56 -11.11
C ILE A 101 17.94 -2.10 -9.71
N THR A 102 19.14 -1.52 -9.59
CA THR A 102 19.68 -0.94 -8.36
C THR A 102 19.64 0.58 -8.48
N PHE A 103 18.94 1.28 -7.60
CA PHE A 103 18.74 2.73 -7.69
C PHE A 103 19.90 3.47 -7.01
N LEU A 104 20.81 4.03 -7.80
CA LEU A 104 22.05 4.64 -7.29
C LEU A 104 21.88 6.09 -6.85
N HIS A 105 20.81 6.77 -7.30
CA HIS A 105 20.62 8.21 -7.09
C HIS A 105 19.33 8.60 -6.37
N ASN A 106 18.42 7.65 -6.19
CA ASN A 106 17.20 7.81 -5.41
C ASN A 106 17.37 6.95 -4.15
N PRO A 107 17.92 7.51 -3.07
CA PRO A 107 18.16 6.77 -1.85
C PRO A 107 16.90 6.70 -0.97
N GLY A 108 16.89 5.78 -0.01
CA GLY A 108 15.73 5.50 0.83
C GLY A 108 14.81 4.43 0.25
N ASP A 109 13.64 4.27 0.87
CA ASP A 109 12.62 3.29 0.49
C ASP A 109 11.80 3.85 -0.68
N LEU A 110 11.87 3.20 -1.85
CA LEU A 110 11.22 3.69 -3.06
C LEU A 110 9.96 2.92 -3.37
N ALA A 111 8.94 3.61 -3.87
CA ALA A 111 7.77 2.93 -4.41
C ALA A 111 8.16 1.97 -5.55
N LEU A 112 7.48 0.82 -5.60
CA LEU A 112 7.68 -0.16 -6.66
C LEU A 112 7.39 0.42 -8.04
N LEU A 113 8.23 0.08 -9.01
CA LEU A 113 7.92 0.28 -10.42
C LEU A 113 6.60 -0.42 -10.77
N VAL A 114 5.75 0.27 -11.51
CA VAL A 114 4.51 -0.28 -12.05
C VAL A 114 4.78 -0.65 -13.51
N ALA A 115 4.57 -1.91 -13.87
CA ALA A 115 4.79 -2.39 -15.23
C ALA A 115 3.46 -2.53 -15.98
N ASP A 116 3.37 -1.93 -17.17
CA ASP A 116 2.27 -2.17 -18.11
C ASP A 116 2.76 -3.07 -19.25
N GLY A 117 2.35 -4.34 -19.19
CA GLY A 117 2.63 -5.35 -20.20
C GLY A 117 1.48 -5.62 -21.17
N THR A 118 0.47 -4.74 -21.23
CA THR A 118 -0.71 -4.94 -22.11
C THR A 118 -0.37 -5.06 -23.59
N GLN A 119 0.81 -4.56 -24.00
CA GLN A 119 1.32 -4.65 -25.37
C GLN A 119 2.30 -5.80 -25.60
N LEU A 120 2.53 -6.67 -24.61
CA LEU A 120 3.31 -7.88 -24.82
C LEU A 120 2.55 -8.85 -25.72
N THR A 121 3.26 -9.50 -26.63
CA THR A 121 2.69 -10.47 -27.58
C THR A 121 3.24 -11.86 -27.35
N GLY A 122 2.51 -12.88 -27.78
CA GLY A 122 2.96 -14.26 -27.76
C GLY A 122 2.13 -15.13 -26.83
N ASP A 123 2.67 -16.31 -26.56
CA ASP A 123 2.00 -17.29 -25.73
C ASP A 123 2.11 -16.96 -24.24
N PHE A 124 1.03 -16.44 -23.67
CA PHE A 124 0.87 -16.19 -22.24
C PHE A 124 1.90 -15.20 -21.65
N PRO A 125 1.95 -13.95 -22.16
CA PRO A 125 2.83 -12.94 -21.60
C PRO A 125 2.43 -12.58 -20.17
N GLN A 126 3.40 -12.58 -19.27
CA GLN A 126 3.27 -12.04 -17.93
C GLN A 126 4.39 -11.04 -17.68
N ILE A 127 4.09 -10.01 -16.88
CA ILE A 127 5.08 -9.09 -16.36
C ILE A 127 4.84 -8.87 -14.88
N ARG A 128 5.91 -8.88 -14.07
CA ARG A 128 5.83 -8.70 -12.63
C ARG A 128 6.99 -7.86 -12.13
N VAL A 129 6.71 -7.00 -11.16
CA VAL A 129 7.72 -6.24 -10.42
C VAL A 129 7.74 -6.69 -8.97
N VAL A 130 8.94 -6.84 -8.41
CA VAL A 130 9.17 -7.09 -6.98
C VAL A 130 10.28 -6.25 -6.41
N GLU A 131 10.16 -5.96 -5.13
CA GLU A 131 11.24 -5.42 -4.32
C GLU A 131 12.14 -6.58 -3.90
N VAL A 132 13.44 -6.44 -4.14
CA VAL A 132 14.47 -7.42 -3.77
C VAL A 132 15.22 -6.95 -2.53
N VAL A 133 15.47 -5.64 -2.43
CA VAL A 133 16.08 -4.99 -1.27
C VAL A 133 15.37 -3.66 -1.06
N GLN A 134 14.71 -3.52 0.08
CA GLN A 134 14.16 -2.24 0.54
C GLN A 134 15.31 -1.29 0.92
N GLY A 135 15.30 -0.10 0.35
CA GLY A 135 16.31 0.93 0.55
C GLY A 135 16.18 1.64 1.90
N PHE A 136 17.33 2.11 2.41
CA PHE A 136 17.43 2.88 3.65
C PHE A 136 18.70 3.70 3.61
N GLN A 137 18.66 4.98 4.00
CA GLN A 137 19.84 5.88 3.93
C GLN A 137 20.06 6.72 5.18
N ASP A 138 19.08 6.79 6.07
CA ASP A 138 19.04 7.83 7.09
C ASP A 138 19.88 7.45 8.31
N LEU A 139 21.17 7.78 8.23
CA LEU A 139 22.17 7.45 9.24
C LEU A 139 22.67 8.66 10.03
N THR A 140 22.21 9.87 9.72
CA THR A 140 22.72 11.11 10.32
C THR A 140 21.60 11.99 10.84
N ILE A 141 21.76 12.51 12.06
CA ILE A 141 20.78 13.40 12.70
C ILE A 141 20.52 14.63 11.81
N GLY A 142 19.24 14.94 11.60
CA GLY A 142 18.80 16.07 10.80
C GLY A 142 18.65 15.78 9.30
N ASP A 143 19.12 14.62 8.83
CA ASP A 143 18.83 14.12 7.49
C ASP A 143 17.81 12.99 7.57
N PHE A 144 16.81 13.05 6.72
CA PHE A 144 15.76 12.04 6.64
C PHE A 144 15.18 11.98 5.24
N THR A 145 14.87 10.76 4.81
CA THR A 145 14.12 10.51 3.59
C THR A 145 12.76 11.17 3.72
N ARG A 146 12.47 12.11 2.81
CA ARG A 146 11.18 12.79 2.74
C ARG A 146 10.15 11.89 2.06
N GLU A 147 8.92 11.93 2.54
CA GLU A 147 7.81 11.35 1.78
C GLU A 147 7.60 12.19 0.52
N ILE A 148 7.52 11.51 -0.63
CA ILE A 148 7.19 12.11 -1.90
C ILE A 148 6.02 11.36 -2.52
N GLN A 149 4.96 12.11 -2.80
CA GLN A 149 3.77 11.64 -3.50
C GLN A 149 3.56 12.45 -4.77
N GLU A 150 3.03 11.83 -5.81
CA GLU A 150 2.77 12.46 -7.09
C GLU A 150 1.31 12.34 -7.45
N VAL A 151 0.67 13.48 -7.68
CA VAL A 151 -0.65 13.57 -8.28
C VAL A 151 -0.44 13.80 -9.76
N PHE A 152 -1.08 13.03 -10.62
CA PHE A 152 -0.89 13.18 -12.05
C PHE A 152 -2.16 12.92 -12.84
N THR A 153 -2.27 13.60 -13.97
CA THR A 153 -3.35 13.38 -14.93
C THR A 153 -2.86 12.51 -16.09
N ASP A 154 -3.79 11.75 -16.67
CA ASP A 154 -3.58 10.99 -17.91
C ASP A 154 -4.78 11.12 -18.83
N GLY A 155 -4.57 10.82 -20.10
CA GLY A 155 -5.60 10.82 -21.13
C GLY A 155 -5.01 10.60 -22.51
N VAL A 156 -5.87 10.21 -23.46
CA VAL A 156 -5.46 10.00 -24.86
C VAL A 156 -5.98 11.09 -25.81
N SER A 157 -6.65 12.09 -25.24
CA SER A 157 -7.07 13.34 -25.87
C SER A 157 -6.86 14.50 -24.88
N PRO A 158 -6.92 15.77 -25.30
CA PRO A 158 -6.76 16.91 -24.40
C PRO A 158 -7.64 16.80 -23.15
N VAL A 159 -7.02 16.78 -21.98
CA VAL A 159 -7.68 16.67 -20.69
C VAL A 159 -8.04 18.07 -20.19
N THR A 160 -9.29 18.23 -19.75
CA THR A 160 -9.80 19.47 -19.14
C THR A 160 -10.66 19.13 -17.91
N GLY A 161 -10.99 20.14 -17.12
CA GLY A 161 -11.83 20.00 -15.93
C GLY A 161 -11.04 20.12 -14.63
N SER A 162 -11.58 19.56 -13.57
CA SER A 162 -11.00 19.65 -12.23
C SER A 162 -11.19 18.37 -11.43
N PHE A 163 -10.45 18.28 -10.34
CA PHE A 163 -10.52 17.17 -9.38
C PHE A 163 -10.37 17.69 -7.94
N THR A 164 -10.66 16.83 -6.98
CA THR A 164 -10.42 17.09 -5.56
C THR A 164 -9.64 15.94 -4.94
N LEU A 165 -8.86 16.23 -3.91
CA LEU A 165 -8.07 15.24 -3.18
C LEU A 165 -8.53 15.12 -1.75
N ILE A 166 -8.51 13.90 -1.21
CA ILE A 166 -8.62 13.66 0.23
C ILE A 166 -7.23 13.45 0.80
N PHE A 167 -6.91 14.21 1.84
CA PHE A 167 -5.72 14.02 2.66
C PHE A 167 -6.06 14.26 4.14
N ASN A 168 -5.60 13.37 5.02
CA ASN A 168 -5.89 13.38 6.46
C ASN A 168 -7.40 13.54 6.79
N GLY A 169 -8.26 12.84 6.05
CA GLY A 169 -9.72 12.85 6.24
C GLY A 169 -10.44 14.13 5.77
N LYS A 170 -9.72 15.10 5.21
CA LYS A 170 -10.29 16.34 4.66
C LYS A 170 -10.17 16.36 3.15
N THR A 171 -11.09 17.04 2.49
CA THR A 171 -11.11 17.20 1.03
C THR A 171 -10.66 18.61 0.65
N THR A 172 -9.77 18.73 -0.34
CA THR A 172 -9.33 20.02 -0.87
C THR A 172 -10.48 20.79 -1.52
N ALA A 173 -10.29 22.09 -1.77
CA ALA A 173 -11.05 22.77 -2.80
C ALA A 173 -10.82 22.12 -4.18
N SER A 174 -11.67 22.45 -5.16
CA SER A 174 -11.52 21.98 -6.54
C SER A 174 -10.20 22.50 -7.15
N ILE A 175 -9.38 21.58 -7.66
CA ILE A 175 -8.09 21.83 -8.31
C ILE A 175 -8.27 21.64 -9.82
N ASP A 176 -8.03 22.68 -10.60
CA ASP A 176 -8.07 22.61 -12.07
C ASP A 176 -6.90 21.76 -12.60
N VAL A 177 -7.10 21.00 -13.68
CA VAL A 177 -6.00 20.21 -14.29
C VAL A 177 -4.83 21.06 -14.79
N LYS A 178 -5.04 22.37 -14.96
CA LYS A 178 -4.01 23.34 -15.33
C LYS A 178 -3.40 24.05 -14.13
N ALA A 179 -3.88 23.80 -12.90
CA ALA A 179 -3.40 24.42 -11.68
C ALA A 179 -1.87 24.42 -11.60
N SER A 180 -1.29 25.56 -11.29
CA SER A 180 0.13 25.74 -11.00
C SER A 180 0.55 24.96 -9.76
N ALA A 181 1.86 24.83 -9.55
CA ALA A 181 2.38 24.23 -8.31
C ALA A 181 1.94 25.00 -7.06
N LEU A 182 1.82 26.33 -7.16
CA LEU A 182 1.38 27.19 -6.06
C LEU A 182 -0.09 26.95 -5.71
N GLU A 183 -0.99 26.94 -6.70
CA GLU A 183 -2.42 26.70 -6.46
C GLU A 183 -2.67 25.30 -5.85
N MET A 184 -1.94 24.28 -6.33
CA MET A 184 -1.97 22.94 -5.75
C MET A 184 -1.46 22.94 -4.29
N GLN A 185 -0.38 23.67 -4.01
CA GLN A 185 0.18 23.78 -2.67
C GLN A 185 -0.79 24.46 -1.72
N GLU A 186 -1.41 25.58 -2.14
CA GLU A 186 -2.41 26.31 -1.34
C GLU A 186 -3.61 25.40 -1.01
N ALA A 187 -4.13 24.68 -2.01
CA ALA A 187 -5.26 23.76 -1.82
C ALA A 187 -4.98 22.65 -0.79
N LEU A 188 -3.74 22.13 -0.76
CA LEU A 188 -3.31 21.13 0.22
C LEU A 188 -3.05 21.75 1.60
N GLN A 189 -2.38 22.90 1.67
CA GLN A 189 -2.03 23.56 2.93
C GLN A 189 -3.27 23.98 3.74
N GLU A 190 -4.37 24.35 3.07
CA GLU A 190 -5.66 24.64 3.69
C GLU A 190 -6.23 23.45 4.50
N ILE A 191 -6.02 22.22 4.01
CA ILE A 191 -6.54 21.04 4.69
C ILE A 191 -5.53 20.41 5.67
N THR A 192 -4.24 20.69 5.53
CA THR A 192 -3.18 20.04 6.31
C THR A 192 -2.14 20.98 6.92
N SER A 193 -2.62 21.85 7.82
CA SER A 193 -1.80 22.84 8.53
C SER A 193 -0.68 22.28 9.42
N THR A 194 -0.71 20.98 9.77
CA THR A 194 0.34 20.33 10.56
C THR A 194 1.57 19.94 9.73
N TYR A 195 1.42 19.84 8.40
CA TYR A 195 2.47 19.40 7.49
C TYR A 195 3.06 20.59 6.74
N SER A 196 4.39 20.60 6.62
CA SER A 196 5.06 21.49 5.68
C SER A 196 5.13 20.81 4.32
N ILE A 197 4.43 21.37 3.33
CA ILE A 197 4.30 20.80 1.98
C ILE A 197 4.98 21.72 0.97
N LYS A 198 5.82 21.13 0.11
CA LYS A 198 6.35 21.76 -1.10
C LYS A 198 5.81 21.05 -2.32
N VAL A 199 5.28 21.80 -3.28
CA VAL A 199 4.81 21.25 -4.56
C VAL A 199 5.67 21.76 -5.71
N SER A 200 6.02 20.86 -6.64
CA SER A 200 6.52 21.21 -7.98
C SER A 200 5.59 20.64 -9.05
N LYS A 201 5.58 21.25 -10.24
CA LYS A 201 4.79 20.80 -11.38
C LYS A 201 5.67 20.53 -12.59
N ALA A 202 5.46 19.39 -13.23
CA ALA A 202 6.04 19.05 -14.53
C ALA A 202 4.92 18.77 -15.55
N VAL A 203 5.20 19.05 -16.82
CA VAL A 203 4.32 18.62 -17.92
C VAL A 203 4.57 17.14 -18.17
N ARG A 204 3.52 16.33 -18.15
CA ARG A 204 3.60 14.89 -18.40
C ARG A 204 3.50 14.59 -19.90
N ASN A 205 2.46 15.12 -20.54
CA ASN A 205 2.31 15.08 -21.99
C ASN A 205 1.61 16.35 -22.46
N SER A 206 2.35 17.20 -23.16
CA SER A 206 1.85 18.49 -23.67
C SER A 206 0.74 18.32 -24.71
N ALA A 207 0.74 17.24 -25.49
CA ALA A 207 -0.26 16.99 -26.54
C ALA A 207 -1.66 16.70 -25.99
N VAL A 208 -1.76 16.27 -24.74
CA VAL A 208 -3.03 15.97 -24.05
C VAL A 208 -3.24 16.82 -22.80
N HIS A 209 -2.42 17.85 -22.60
CA HIS A 209 -2.48 18.76 -21.44
C HIS A 209 -2.40 18.07 -20.07
N THR A 210 -1.61 17.00 -19.97
CA THR A 210 -1.44 16.28 -18.69
C THR A 210 -0.21 16.75 -17.93
N ALA A 211 -0.26 16.64 -16.60
CA ALA A 211 0.77 17.13 -15.69
C ALA A 211 1.03 16.14 -14.55
N VAL A 212 2.21 16.29 -13.92
CA VAL A 212 2.56 15.69 -12.64
C VAL A 212 2.80 16.81 -11.64
N TRP A 213 2.15 16.74 -10.48
CA TRP A 213 2.46 17.55 -9.30
C TRP A 213 3.16 16.68 -8.27
N THR A 214 4.43 16.99 -8.01
CA THR A 214 5.25 16.30 -7.01
C THR A 214 5.11 17.02 -5.68
N VAL A 215 4.53 16.32 -4.70
CA VAL A 215 4.24 16.80 -3.35
C VAL A 215 5.27 16.20 -2.41
N THR A 216 6.15 17.04 -1.88
CA THR A 216 7.16 16.67 -0.89
C THR A 216 6.71 17.11 0.49
N PHE A 217 6.66 16.18 1.44
CA PHE A 217 6.39 16.48 2.84
C PHE A 217 7.71 16.71 3.56
N ALA A 218 7.91 17.94 4.03
CA ALA A 218 9.17 18.35 4.66
C ALA A 218 9.19 18.10 6.17
N TYR A 219 8.07 18.22 6.89
CA TYR A 219 8.00 18.04 8.35
C TYR A 219 6.62 17.50 8.79
N LEU A 220 6.62 16.58 9.76
CA LEU A 220 5.42 15.90 10.29
C LEU A 220 4.57 16.74 11.26
N ARG A 221 5.19 17.66 12.02
CA ARG A 221 4.52 18.59 12.96
C ARG A 221 5.35 19.87 13.06
N GLY A 222 4.96 20.89 12.30
CA GLY A 222 5.56 22.24 12.22
C GLY A 222 6.89 22.42 12.96
N GLU A 223 8.03 22.28 12.27
CA GLU A 223 9.41 22.45 12.75
C GLU A 223 9.85 21.70 14.05
N GLU A 224 8.94 21.10 14.84
CA GLU A 224 9.20 20.54 16.17
C GLU A 224 9.60 19.05 16.18
N MET A 225 9.27 18.28 15.12
CA MET A 225 9.66 16.87 15.00
C MET A 225 10.42 16.59 13.69
N VAL A 226 11.61 15.99 13.84
CA VAL A 226 12.49 15.58 12.73
C VAL A 226 12.04 14.19 12.24
N GLY A 227 11.74 14.10 10.94
CA GLY A 227 11.23 12.88 10.28
C GLY A 227 10.08 13.20 9.35
N ALA A 228 10.01 12.50 8.21
CA ALA A 228 8.85 12.59 7.31
C ALA A 228 7.85 11.46 7.58
N GLY A 229 8.31 10.32 8.09
CA GLY A 229 7.49 9.12 8.33
C GLY A 229 6.81 8.59 7.07
N ASN A 230 6.18 7.43 7.19
CA ASN A 230 5.32 6.91 6.12
C ASN A 230 3.97 7.64 6.18
N ILE A 231 3.81 8.66 5.34
CA ILE A 231 2.58 9.45 5.26
C ILE A 231 1.64 8.75 4.28
N PHE A 232 0.36 8.61 4.66
CA PHE A 232 -0.63 7.99 3.78
C PHE A 232 -0.72 8.68 2.43
N THR A 233 -0.80 7.88 1.38
CA THR A 233 -1.07 8.37 0.03
C THR A 233 -2.38 9.14 0.01
N MET A 234 -2.35 10.36 -0.55
CA MET A 234 -3.57 11.09 -0.87
C MET A 234 -4.44 10.28 -1.83
N THR A 235 -5.76 10.48 -1.76
CA THR A 235 -6.69 9.80 -2.67
C THR A 235 -7.49 10.80 -3.48
N VAL A 236 -7.90 10.42 -4.68
CA VAL A 236 -8.81 11.23 -5.49
C VAL A 236 -10.21 11.09 -4.91
N ALA A 237 -10.81 12.22 -4.53
CA ALA A 237 -12.13 12.24 -3.92
C ALA A 237 -13.24 12.30 -4.98
N ASP A 238 -13.12 13.26 -5.90
CA ASP A 238 -13.99 13.43 -7.05
C ASP A 238 -13.18 13.94 -8.25
N SER A 239 -13.63 13.58 -9.44
CA SER A 239 -12.96 13.87 -10.71
C SER A 239 -14.00 14.22 -11.77
N GLN A 240 -14.05 15.49 -12.15
CA GLN A 240 -14.91 16.02 -13.21
C GLN A 240 -14.09 16.30 -14.46
N LEU A 241 -13.38 15.28 -14.93
CA LEU A 241 -12.49 15.36 -16.07
C LEU A 241 -13.22 15.10 -17.38
N SER A 242 -12.81 15.83 -18.42
CA SER A 242 -13.26 15.62 -19.79
C SER A 242 -12.09 15.19 -20.68
N GLY A 243 -12.40 14.38 -21.69
CA GLY A 243 -11.42 13.76 -22.59
C GLY A 243 -11.50 12.23 -22.55
N THR A 244 -11.09 11.59 -23.64
CA THR A 244 -11.06 10.13 -23.75
C THR A 244 -10.02 9.56 -22.79
N SER A 245 -10.44 8.62 -21.94
CA SER A 245 -9.60 8.03 -20.87
C SER A 245 -8.98 9.05 -19.92
N ALA A 246 -9.62 10.23 -19.77
CA ALA A 246 -9.15 11.24 -18.84
C ALA A 246 -9.26 10.73 -17.40
N VAL A 247 -8.13 10.71 -16.69
CA VAL A 247 -8.05 10.26 -15.30
C VAL A 247 -7.09 11.14 -14.50
N VAL A 248 -7.32 11.20 -13.20
CA VAL A 248 -6.36 11.68 -12.21
C VAL A 248 -6.03 10.52 -11.27
N GLN A 249 -4.76 10.40 -10.93
CA GLN A 249 -4.25 9.35 -10.05
C GLN A 249 -3.26 9.95 -9.07
N VAL A 250 -3.06 9.25 -7.96
CA VAL A 250 -2.03 9.55 -6.98
C VAL A 250 -1.14 8.31 -6.85
N ALA A 251 0.17 8.52 -6.84
CA ALA A 251 1.15 7.47 -6.61
C ALA A 251 2.18 7.93 -5.57
N ASN A 252 2.61 7.00 -4.72
CA ASN A 252 3.81 7.22 -3.92
C ASN A 252 5.05 7.12 -4.82
N LYS A 253 6.08 7.88 -4.50
CA LYS A 253 7.38 7.86 -5.18
C LYS A 253 8.48 7.44 -4.20
N VAL A 254 8.51 8.09 -3.03
CA VAL A 254 9.46 7.82 -1.95
C VAL A 254 8.71 7.73 -0.64
N ILE A 255 8.96 6.66 0.11
CA ILE A 255 8.39 6.44 1.44
C ILE A 255 9.26 7.17 2.46
N GLY A 256 8.66 8.08 3.21
CA GLY A 256 9.36 8.85 4.24
C GLY A 256 9.75 7.98 5.44
N SER A 257 10.84 8.35 6.11
CA SER A 257 11.38 7.61 7.24
C SER A 257 11.21 8.34 8.58
N ASP A 258 11.31 7.57 9.68
CA ASP A 258 11.46 8.05 11.05
C ASP A 258 12.69 7.37 11.68
N PRO A 259 13.91 7.82 11.33
CA PRO A 259 15.12 6.98 11.41
C PRO A 259 15.74 6.87 12.81
N PHE A 260 15.30 7.67 13.79
CA PHE A 260 15.84 7.67 15.15
C PHE A 260 14.96 6.90 16.15
N ARG A 261 14.23 5.90 15.65
CA ARG A 261 13.41 5.00 16.47
C ARG A 261 13.73 3.54 16.14
N PHE A 262 13.77 2.73 17.20
CA PHE A 262 13.89 1.29 17.10
C PHE A 262 13.07 0.64 18.22
N THR A 263 12.23 -0.33 17.87
CA THR A 263 11.35 -1.01 18.83
C THR A 263 11.90 -2.39 19.16
N LEU A 264 12.21 -2.61 20.44
CA LEU A 264 12.53 -3.94 20.97
C LEU A 264 11.22 -4.72 21.19
N THR A 265 11.14 -5.94 20.67
CA THR A 265 9.96 -6.81 20.81
C THR A 265 10.37 -8.21 21.31
N GLY A 266 9.42 -8.96 21.86
CA GLY A 266 9.66 -10.33 22.36
C GLY A 266 10.47 -10.43 23.66
N LEU A 267 10.45 -9.38 24.49
CA LEU A 267 11.17 -9.33 25.77
C LEU A 267 10.42 -10.08 26.89
N ARG A 268 11.14 -10.60 27.88
CA ARG A 268 10.54 -11.30 29.04
C ARG A 268 9.90 -10.30 30.00
N PRO A 269 8.70 -10.58 30.56
CA PRO A 269 8.04 -9.70 31.53
C PRO A 269 8.76 -9.67 32.89
N GLY A 270 8.63 -8.57 33.62
CA GLY A 270 9.24 -8.35 34.95
C GLY A 270 10.76 -8.16 34.94
N VAL A 271 11.39 -8.08 33.76
CA VAL A 271 12.84 -8.00 33.60
C VAL A 271 13.23 -6.58 33.23
N ARG A 272 14.27 -6.05 33.88
CA ARG A 272 14.89 -4.80 33.47
C ARG A 272 15.81 -5.05 32.29
N TYR A 273 15.57 -4.38 31.17
CA TYR A 273 16.48 -4.37 30.04
C TYR A 273 17.25 -3.06 29.97
N TYR A 274 18.48 -3.15 29.49
CA TYR A 274 19.36 -2.06 29.16
C TYR A 274 19.60 -2.08 27.66
N ALA A 275 19.57 -0.92 27.02
CA ALA A 275 19.87 -0.78 25.60
C ALA A 275 20.81 0.40 25.38
N HIS A 276 21.67 0.26 24.38
CA HIS A 276 22.60 1.31 23.95
C HIS A 276 22.73 1.30 22.42
N VAL A 277 23.21 2.43 21.88
CA VAL A 277 23.33 2.63 20.43
C VAL A 277 24.73 3.14 20.13
N MET A 278 25.44 2.42 19.26
CA MET A 278 26.76 2.78 18.78
C MET A 278 26.68 3.23 17.32
N ALA A 279 27.19 4.43 17.03
CA ALA A 279 27.40 4.86 15.66
C ALA A 279 28.72 4.28 15.13
N TYR A 280 28.78 3.94 13.85
CA TYR A 280 29.96 3.45 13.14
C TYR A 280 30.32 4.39 11.99
N ASN A 281 31.61 4.71 11.89
CA ASN A 281 32.24 5.34 10.73
C ASN A 281 33.46 4.52 10.27
N ALA A 282 34.22 5.02 9.29
CA ALA A 282 35.39 4.31 8.74
C ALA A 282 36.48 3.97 9.78
N ASP A 283 36.50 4.64 10.93
CA ASP A 283 37.47 4.41 12.01
C ASP A 283 36.98 3.39 13.06
N GLY A 284 35.73 2.90 12.93
CA GLY A 284 35.15 1.88 13.80
C GLY A 284 33.82 2.29 14.44
N PHE A 285 33.36 1.45 15.37
CA PHE A 285 32.25 1.83 16.25
C PHE A 285 32.75 2.87 17.24
N GLY A 286 31.94 3.92 17.43
CA GLY A 286 32.07 4.84 18.53
C GLY A 286 31.87 4.12 19.87
N SER A 287 32.09 4.85 20.96
CA SER A 287 32.01 4.30 22.30
C SER A 287 30.66 3.63 22.58
N ALA A 288 30.70 2.43 23.16
CA ALA A 288 29.54 1.72 23.73
C ALA A 288 28.92 2.46 24.94
N THR A 289 29.44 3.62 25.31
CA THR A 289 28.99 4.45 26.44
C THR A 289 27.91 5.46 26.06
N SER A 290 27.12 5.23 25.00
CA SER A 290 25.89 6.01 24.83
C SER A 290 25.05 5.87 26.11
N PRO A 291 24.29 6.89 26.55
CA PRO A 291 23.43 6.76 27.72
C PRO A 291 22.60 5.49 27.65
N LEU A 292 22.63 4.68 28.71
CA LEU A 292 21.82 3.46 28.78
C LEU A 292 20.36 3.87 28.87
N ALA A 293 19.59 3.51 27.85
CA ALA A 293 18.15 3.44 28.00
C ALA A 293 17.85 2.20 28.86
N SER A 294 17.02 2.34 29.88
CA SER A 294 16.58 1.17 30.66
C SER A 294 15.10 1.28 30.98
N ALA A 295 14.42 0.14 30.89
CA ALA A 295 13.03 0.00 31.26
C ALA A 295 12.82 -1.38 31.88
N VAL A 296 11.86 -1.48 32.79
CA VAL A 296 11.41 -2.77 33.31
C VAL A 296 10.15 -3.15 32.55
N THR A 297 10.08 -4.37 32.05
CA THR A 297 8.90 -4.94 31.41
C THR A 297 7.84 -5.37 32.45
N CYS A 298 7.63 -4.54 33.49
CA CYS A 298 6.67 -4.81 34.56
C CYS A 298 5.26 -4.34 34.18
N TRP A 299 4.27 -5.01 34.76
CA TRP A 299 2.85 -4.65 34.71
C TRP A 299 2.34 -4.39 36.13
N GLN A 300 1.20 -3.74 36.27
CA GLN A 300 0.63 -3.47 37.58
C GLN A 300 0.24 -4.77 38.33
N PRO A 301 0.32 -4.77 39.68
CA PRO A 301 -0.01 -5.96 40.45
C PRO A 301 -1.44 -6.46 40.25
N GLN A 302 -1.63 -7.76 40.28
CA GLN A 302 -2.93 -8.41 40.19
C GLN A 302 -3.82 -8.09 41.41
N PRO A 303 -5.16 -8.08 41.24
CA PRO A 303 -6.07 -7.82 42.34
C PRO A 303 -5.89 -8.83 43.49
N PRO A 304 -5.91 -8.38 44.76
CA PRO A 304 -5.84 -9.27 45.91
C PRO A 304 -6.97 -10.31 45.90
N GLN A 305 -6.67 -11.53 46.31
CA GLN A 305 -7.66 -12.61 46.37
C GLN A 305 -8.36 -12.65 47.73
N SER A 306 -9.50 -13.35 47.78
CA SER A 306 -10.19 -13.68 49.04
C SER A 306 -10.50 -12.49 49.94
N VAL A 307 -10.88 -11.34 49.36
CA VAL A 307 -11.25 -10.15 50.13
C VAL A 307 -12.53 -10.45 50.93
N THR A 308 -12.43 -10.39 52.26
CA THR A 308 -13.57 -10.58 53.17
C THR A 308 -13.67 -9.43 54.15
N ALA A 309 -14.90 -9.05 54.52
CA ALA A 309 -15.17 -8.08 55.56
C ALA A 309 -16.06 -8.73 56.63
N SER A 310 -15.71 -8.50 57.89
CA SER A 310 -16.47 -8.98 59.05
C SER A 310 -16.73 -7.84 60.03
N VAL A 311 -17.89 -7.86 60.68
CA VAL A 311 -18.23 -6.88 61.72
C VAL A 311 -17.51 -7.23 63.00
N VAL A 312 -16.74 -6.27 63.53
CA VAL A 312 -16.10 -6.39 64.86
C VAL A 312 -17.03 -5.80 65.93
N ASP A 313 -17.58 -4.60 65.68
CA ASP A 313 -18.56 -3.94 66.54
C ASP A 313 -19.41 -2.90 65.76
N GLY A 314 -20.23 -2.10 66.45
CA GLY A 314 -21.12 -1.10 65.84
C GLY A 314 -20.44 0.05 65.09
N THR A 315 -19.11 0.14 65.16
CA THR A 315 -18.28 1.17 64.52
C THR A 315 -17.05 0.61 63.80
N THR A 316 -16.80 -0.70 63.89
CA THR A 316 -15.56 -1.32 63.45
C THR A 316 -15.81 -2.50 62.50
N LEU A 317 -15.14 -2.48 61.34
CA LEU A 317 -15.07 -3.59 60.39
C LEU A 317 -13.64 -4.13 60.35
N ALA A 318 -13.47 -5.45 60.33
CA ALA A 318 -12.21 -6.11 60.00
C ALA A 318 -12.26 -6.56 58.53
N VAL A 319 -11.25 -6.17 57.75
CA VAL A 319 -11.09 -6.52 56.33
C VAL A 319 -9.81 -7.33 56.16
N SER A 320 -9.87 -8.44 55.43
CA SER A 320 -8.73 -9.32 55.16
C SER A 320 -8.72 -9.77 53.69
N TRP A 321 -7.52 -10.08 53.17
CA TRP A 321 -7.30 -10.55 51.80
C TRP A 321 -6.00 -11.37 51.72
N SER A 322 -5.77 -12.03 50.59
CA SER A 322 -4.55 -12.79 50.28
C SER A 322 -3.80 -12.20 49.08
N ALA A 323 -2.46 -12.18 49.14
CA ALA A 323 -1.60 -11.73 48.05
C ALA A 323 -1.55 -12.75 46.89
N VAL A 324 -1.24 -12.29 45.68
CA VAL A 324 -0.99 -13.11 44.49
C VAL A 324 0.52 -13.19 44.26
N GLU A 325 1.02 -14.33 43.76
CA GLU A 325 2.43 -14.44 43.34
C GLU A 325 2.62 -13.81 41.96
N GLU A 326 3.54 -12.85 41.87
CA GLU A 326 3.74 -12.04 40.67
C GLU A 326 5.21 -11.75 40.43
N SER A 327 5.57 -11.44 39.19
CA SER A 327 6.95 -11.13 38.79
C SER A 327 7.43 -9.74 39.25
N CYS A 328 6.54 -8.86 39.70
CA CYS A 328 6.84 -7.49 40.16
C CYS A 328 6.41 -7.34 41.64
N SER A 329 7.16 -6.59 42.45
CA SER A 329 6.90 -6.47 43.89
C SER A 329 5.71 -5.57 44.23
N VAL A 330 4.95 -5.93 45.27
CA VAL A 330 3.84 -5.11 45.80
C VAL A 330 4.30 -4.30 47.01
N ASP A 331 4.29 -2.97 46.89
CA ASP A 331 4.80 -2.07 47.95
C ASP A 331 3.73 -1.64 48.97
N LYS A 332 2.47 -1.53 48.55
CA LYS A 332 1.35 -1.05 49.38
C LYS A 332 0.00 -1.55 48.89
N TYR A 333 -0.98 -1.59 49.79
CA TYR A 333 -2.38 -1.82 49.46
C TYR A 333 -3.19 -0.54 49.72
N LYS A 334 -4.10 -0.20 48.80
CA LYS A 334 -5.10 0.85 48.99
C LYS A 334 -6.39 0.16 49.44
N VAL A 335 -6.95 0.58 50.59
CA VAL A 335 -8.22 0.07 51.11
C VAL A 335 -9.22 1.21 51.10
N GLU A 336 -10.31 1.03 50.36
CA GLU A 336 -11.37 2.02 50.20
C GLU A 336 -12.71 1.43 50.65
N TRP A 337 -13.59 2.27 51.20
CA TRP A 337 -14.88 1.84 51.72
C TRP A 337 -15.98 2.86 51.39
N TYR A 338 -17.13 2.34 50.97
CA TYR A 338 -18.28 3.13 50.52
C TYR A 338 -19.58 2.57 51.12
N ARG A 339 -20.65 3.38 51.11
CA ARG A 339 -21.99 2.99 51.59
C ARG A 339 -22.89 2.38 50.52
N ALA A 340 -22.47 2.42 49.26
CA ALA A 340 -23.17 1.88 48.11
C ALA A 340 -22.15 1.32 47.11
N GLU A 341 -22.58 0.42 46.25
CA GLU A 341 -21.75 -0.05 45.13
C GLU A 341 -21.39 1.13 44.22
N GLY A 342 -20.11 1.26 43.88
CA GLY A 342 -19.66 2.27 42.94
C GLY A 342 -20.07 1.93 41.51
N THR A 343 -20.32 2.95 40.69
CA THR A 343 -20.49 2.78 39.24
C THR A 343 -19.12 2.80 38.57
N GLN A 344 -18.80 1.77 37.79
CA GLN A 344 -17.57 1.72 36.99
C GLN A 344 -17.56 2.86 35.96
N GLU A 345 -16.39 3.47 35.79
CA GLU A 345 -16.16 4.46 34.74
C GLU A 345 -15.91 3.74 33.40
N GLN A 346 -16.43 4.30 32.31
CA GLN A 346 -16.21 3.76 30.97
C GLN A 346 -15.82 4.86 30.01
N GLN A 347 -14.68 4.69 29.34
CA GLN A 347 -14.19 5.64 28.35
C GLN A 347 -13.94 4.92 27.02
N THR A 348 -14.23 5.59 25.91
CA THR A 348 -14.05 5.02 24.58
C THR A 348 -12.90 5.71 23.88
N ILE A 349 -11.91 4.92 23.49
CA ILE A 349 -10.82 5.36 22.61
C ILE A 349 -11.22 4.98 21.19
N THR A 350 -11.18 5.94 20.28
CA THR A 350 -11.62 5.74 18.90
C THR A 350 -10.48 6.09 17.95
N THR A 351 -10.10 5.14 17.11
CA THR A 351 -9.42 5.43 15.86
C THR A 351 -10.43 5.41 14.73
N SER A 352 -10.40 6.41 13.87
CA SER A 352 -11.26 6.49 12.69
C SER A 352 -10.42 6.91 11.49
N ALA A 353 -10.73 6.34 10.33
CA ALA A 353 -10.09 6.70 9.07
C ALA A 353 -11.13 6.81 7.96
N GLY A 354 -10.78 7.55 6.90
CA GLY A 354 -11.50 7.53 5.64
C GLY A 354 -11.35 6.17 4.94
N LYS A 355 -11.98 6.03 3.76
CA LYS A 355 -11.73 4.87 2.91
C LYS A 355 -10.26 4.89 2.48
N GLY A 356 -9.51 3.84 2.83
CA GLY A 356 -8.21 3.58 2.20
C GLY A 356 -8.37 3.28 0.71
N LEU A 357 -7.27 3.00 0.00
CA LEU A 357 -7.36 2.52 -1.39
C LEU A 357 -7.64 1.02 -1.38
N PRO A 358 -8.68 0.54 -2.09
CA PRO A 358 -8.88 -0.90 -2.24
C PRO A 358 -7.76 -1.50 -3.09
N ASP A 359 -7.38 -2.73 -2.79
CA ASP A 359 -6.58 -3.53 -3.71
C ASP A 359 -7.44 -3.92 -4.91
N ILE A 360 -6.89 -3.81 -6.11
CA ILE A 360 -7.57 -4.17 -7.35
C ILE A 360 -6.71 -5.16 -8.09
N GLN A 361 -7.29 -6.33 -8.35
CA GLN A 361 -6.67 -7.40 -9.11
C GLN A 361 -7.47 -7.68 -10.37
N LYS A 362 -6.77 -8.16 -11.39
CA LYS A 362 -7.32 -8.40 -12.71
C LYS A 362 -7.07 -9.83 -13.12
N LEU A 363 -8.14 -10.61 -13.16
CA LEU A 363 -8.17 -11.98 -13.65
C LEU A 363 -8.51 -11.95 -15.14
N VAL A 364 -7.64 -12.51 -15.98
CA VAL A 364 -7.85 -12.54 -17.43
C VAL A 364 -7.74 -13.97 -17.90
N ASN A 365 -8.74 -14.47 -18.62
CA ASN A 365 -8.58 -15.67 -19.43
C ASN A 365 -8.68 -15.36 -20.92
N PHE A 366 -8.07 -16.21 -21.73
CA PHE A 366 -7.97 -15.99 -23.17
C PHE A 366 -7.70 -17.29 -23.92
N ALA A 367 -7.89 -17.25 -25.24
CA ALA A 367 -7.51 -18.28 -26.19
C ALA A 367 -7.18 -17.65 -27.56
N ASP A 368 -6.54 -18.44 -28.43
CA ASP A 368 -6.20 -17.96 -29.77
C ASP A 368 -7.37 -17.93 -30.75
N SER A 369 -8.43 -18.67 -30.45
CA SER A 369 -9.70 -18.71 -31.20
C SER A 369 -10.88 -18.88 -30.24
N ARG A 370 -12.12 -18.73 -30.74
CA ARG A 370 -13.36 -18.91 -29.98
C ARG A 370 -13.64 -20.38 -29.64
N THR A 371 -12.75 -20.97 -28.84
CA THR A 371 -12.72 -22.40 -28.46
C THR A 371 -12.53 -22.62 -26.96
N LEU A 372 -12.38 -21.55 -26.17
CA LEU A 372 -12.19 -21.65 -24.73
C LEU A 372 -13.44 -22.27 -24.07
N THR A 373 -13.25 -23.36 -23.33
CA THR A 373 -14.31 -24.01 -22.54
C THR A 373 -13.76 -24.62 -21.25
N GLY A 374 -14.64 -25.13 -20.38
CA GLY A 374 -14.28 -25.77 -19.12
C GLY A 374 -14.34 -24.83 -17.92
N TYR A 375 -13.53 -25.15 -16.91
CA TYR A 375 -13.58 -24.52 -15.60
C TYR A 375 -12.18 -24.14 -15.09
N PHE A 376 -12.15 -23.19 -14.16
CA PHE A 376 -10.99 -22.81 -13.38
C PHE A 376 -11.37 -22.69 -11.90
N LYS A 377 -10.38 -22.58 -11.02
CA LYS A 377 -10.58 -22.29 -9.59
C LYS A 377 -9.67 -21.14 -9.17
N LEU A 378 -10.13 -20.41 -8.15
CA LEU A 378 -9.38 -19.34 -7.50
C LEU A 378 -8.99 -19.77 -6.09
N SER A 379 -7.83 -19.31 -5.63
CA SER A 379 -7.33 -19.57 -4.27
C SER A 379 -6.86 -18.28 -3.62
N PHE A 380 -7.28 -18.06 -2.38
CA PHE A 380 -6.91 -16.89 -1.58
C PHE A 380 -6.81 -17.27 -0.10
N GLY A 381 -5.75 -16.83 0.58
CA GLY A 381 -5.53 -17.18 2.00
C GLY A 381 -5.45 -18.68 2.29
N GLY A 382 -5.08 -19.51 1.31
CA GLY A 382 -5.03 -20.97 1.44
C GLY A 382 -6.38 -21.69 1.23
N GLU A 383 -7.48 -20.96 1.06
CA GLU A 383 -8.78 -21.52 0.69
C GLU A 383 -9.01 -21.48 -0.82
N VAL A 384 -9.85 -22.39 -1.31
CA VAL A 384 -10.05 -22.67 -2.73
C VAL A 384 -11.54 -22.61 -3.07
N THR A 385 -11.89 -21.93 -4.17
CA THR A 385 -13.27 -21.92 -4.65
C THR A 385 -13.69 -23.27 -5.23
N GLU A 386 -15.01 -23.49 -5.29
CA GLU A 386 -15.55 -24.46 -6.25
C GLU A 386 -15.25 -24.04 -7.71
N ASN A 387 -15.58 -24.92 -8.66
CA ASN A 387 -15.37 -24.64 -10.08
C ASN A 387 -16.11 -23.37 -10.53
N LEU A 388 -15.37 -22.50 -11.20
CA LEU A 388 -15.85 -21.35 -11.96
C LEU A 388 -15.80 -21.69 -13.44
N ARG A 389 -16.92 -21.51 -14.14
CA ARG A 389 -16.95 -21.71 -15.60
C ARG A 389 -16.05 -20.65 -16.27
N TRP A 390 -15.42 -21.00 -17.38
CA TRP A 390 -14.54 -20.10 -18.13
C TRP A 390 -15.19 -18.76 -18.52
N ASP A 391 -16.51 -18.67 -18.59
CA ASP A 391 -17.29 -17.46 -18.89
C ASP A 391 -18.18 -17.03 -17.70
N ALA A 392 -17.81 -17.40 -16.47
CA ALA A 392 -18.60 -17.05 -15.28
C ALA A 392 -18.95 -15.56 -15.23
N GLU A 393 -20.19 -15.24 -14.87
CA GLU A 393 -20.63 -13.86 -14.67
C GLU A 393 -19.86 -13.19 -13.54
N ALA A 394 -19.82 -11.85 -13.56
CA ALA A 394 -19.18 -11.07 -12.49
C ALA A 394 -19.94 -11.25 -11.16
N THR A 395 -21.27 -11.22 -11.23
CA THR A 395 -22.20 -11.31 -10.09
C THR A 395 -23.34 -12.30 -10.38
N GLY A 396 -24.08 -12.69 -9.33
CA GLY A 396 -25.18 -13.66 -9.43
C GLY A 396 -24.76 -15.10 -9.09
N LEU A 397 -25.65 -16.05 -9.35
CA LEU A 397 -25.44 -17.47 -9.03
C LEU A 397 -24.28 -18.05 -9.86
N ASN A 398 -23.34 -18.73 -9.20
CA ASN A 398 -22.10 -19.28 -9.78
C ASN A 398 -21.13 -18.24 -10.37
N SER A 399 -21.25 -16.98 -9.96
CA SER A 399 -20.38 -15.89 -10.42
C SER A 399 -19.02 -15.87 -9.73
N VAL A 400 -18.07 -15.14 -10.29
CA VAL A 400 -16.75 -14.93 -9.66
C VAL A 400 -16.89 -14.31 -8.27
N LYS A 401 -17.72 -13.27 -8.10
CA LYS A 401 -17.99 -12.66 -6.78
C LYS A 401 -18.54 -13.67 -5.79
N GLU A 402 -19.58 -14.40 -6.17
CA GLU A 402 -20.26 -15.35 -5.27
C GLU A 402 -19.39 -16.55 -4.88
N ARG A 403 -18.45 -16.97 -5.74
CA ARG A 403 -17.47 -18.02 -5.40
C ARG A 403 -16.35 -17.52 -4.50
N LEU A 404 -15.86 -16.31 -4.75
CA LEU A 404 -14.83 -15.69 -3.91
C LEU A 404 -15.36 -15.41 -2.50
N GLU A 405 -16.52 -14.77 -2.35
CA GLU A 405 -17.08 -14.39 -1.04
C GLU A 405 -17.51 -15.58 -0.16
N ARG A 406 -17.41 -16.82 -0.67
CA ARG A 406 -17.54 -18.04 0.14
C ARG A 406 -16.25 -18.44 0.85
N LEU A 407 -15.11 -17.91 0.41
CA LEU A 407 -13.84 -18.09 1.09
C LEU A 407 -13.85 -17.24 2.36
N SER A 408 -13.64 -17.86 3.52
CA SER A 408 -13.65 -17.14 4.80
C SER A 408 -12.51 -16.11 4.90
N THR A 409 -11.50 -16.28 4.04
CA THR A 409 -10.27 -15.49 4.00
C THR A 409 -10.33 -14.24 3.15
N ILE A 410 -11.36 -14.01 2.32
CA ILE A 410 -11.39 -12.89 1.34
C ILE A 410 -12.33 -11.73 1.70
N GLY A 411 -13.25 -11.93 2.64
CA GLY A 411 -14.26 -10.93 2.96
C GLY A 411 -15.17 -10.58 1.78
N THR A 412 -15.41 -9.29 1.56
CA THR A 412 -16.29 -8.80 0.47
C THR A 412 -15.48 -8.24 -0.69
N VAL A 413 -15.93 -8.51 -1.92
CA VAL A 413 -15.28 -8.03 -3.14
C VAL A 413 -16.31 -7.42 -4.10
N ASP A 414 -15.93 -6.37 -4.82
CA ASP A 414 -16.69 -5.95 -6.00
C ASP A 414 -16.05 -6.55 -7.26
N VAL A 415 -16.87 -7.05 -8.18
CA VAL A 415 -16.39 -7.72 -9.39
C VAL A 415 -17.15 -7.17 -10.59
N SER A 416 -16.40 -6.68 -11.58
CA SER A 416 -16.91 -6.40 -12.91
C SER A 416 -16.29 -7.35 -13.94
N ARG A 417 -16.97 -7.55 -15.07
CA ARG A 417 -16.49 -8.40 -16.18
C ARG A 417 -16.60 -7.66 -17.50
N GLN A 418 -15.59 -7.83 -18.34
CA GLN A 418 -15.60 -7.42 -19.74
C GLN A 418 -14.93 -8.50 -20.61
N GLU A 419 -14.96 -8.34 -21.94
CA GLU A 419 -14.21 -9.24 -22.81
C GLU A 419 -12.71 -9.07 -22.57
N SER A 420 -11.98 -10.18 -22.54
CA SER A 420 -10.51 -10.15 -22.59
C SER A 420 -10.06 -9.65 -23.95
N THR A 421 -8.99 -8.86 -23.98
CA THR A 421 -8.46 -8.31 -25.23
C THR A 421 -6.98 -8.61 -25.40
N ARG A 422 -6.50 -8.53 -26.64
CA ARG A 422 -5.09 -8.68 -27.00
C ARG A 422 -4.69 -7.68 -28.05
N VAL A 423 -3.45 -7.22 -27.97
CA VAL A 423 -2.90 -6.19 -28.86
C VAL A 423 -2.81 -6.72 -30.30
N THR A 424 -3.10 -5.85 -31.28
CA THR A 424 -2.98 -6.17 -32.72
C THR A 424 -1.63 -5.78 -33.32
N GLY A 425 -0.81 -5.03 -32.58
CA GLY A 425 0.42 -4.40 -33.06
C GLY A 425 0.19 -3.07 -33.81
N LEU A 426 -1.06 -2.63 -33.92
CA LEU A 426 -1.44 -1.37 -34.56
C LEU A 426 -1.55 -0.24 -33.54
N PHE A 427 -0.91 0.89 -33.83
CA PHE A 427 -1.08 2.15 -33.11
C PHE A 427 -1.87 3.14 -33.96
N VAL A 428 -2.82 3.84 -33.36
CA VAL A 428 -3.72 4.73 -34.08
C VAL A 428 -3.97 6.05 -33.35
N THR A 429 -4.36 7.05 -34.12
CA THR A 429 -5.10 8.22 -33.66
C THR A 429 -6.52 8.18 -34.23
N VAL A 430 -7.47 8.87 -33.61
CA VAL A 430 -8.87 8.85 -34.02
C VAL A 430 -9.44 10.26 -33.99
N THR A 431 -10.15 10.62 -35.06
CA THR A 431 -10.91 11.88 -35.15
C THR A 431 -12.31 11.55 -35.69
N GLY A 432 -13.34 11.83 -34.89
CA GLY A 432 -14.70 11.36 -35.14
C GLY A 432 -14.74 9.84 -35.33
N LYS A 433 -15.13 9.38 -36.53
CA LYS A 433 -15.22 7.95 -36.88
C LYS A 433 -14.01 7.42 -37.64
N THR A 434 -13.04 8.27 -37.95
CA THR A 434 -11.88 7.88 -38.77
C THR A 434 -10.72 7.53 -37.86
N VAL A 435 -10.32 6.27 -37.90
CA VAL A 435 -9.14 5.75 -37.22
C VAL A 435 -7.98 5.77 -38.21
N THR A 436 -6.89 6.45 -37.87
CA THR A 436 -5.72 6.62 -38.72
C THR A 436 -4.52 5.90 -38.12
N ARG A 437 -3.85 5.07 -38.92
CA ARG A 437 -2.61 4.38 -38.54
C ARG A 437 -1.52 5.39 -38.21
N HIS A 438 -0.91 5.23 -37.04
CA HIS A 438 0.29 5.95 -36.65
C HIS A 438 1.56 5.24 -37.13
N THR A 439 2.64 6.00 -37.33
CA THR A 439 3.94 5.51 -37.81
C THR A 439 4.64 4.56 -36.84
N MET A 440 4.24 4.56 -35.57
CA MET A 440 4.70 3.58 -34.56
C MET A 440 4.22 2.15 -34.83
N SER A 441 3.21 1.97 -35.69
CA SER A 441 2.72 0.64 -36.06
C SER A 441 3.76 -0.09 -36.90
N THR A 442 4.12 -1.32 -36.52
CA THR A 442 5.09 -2.13 -37.27
C THR A 442 4.50 -2.71 -38.56
N SER A 443 3.17 -2.81 -38.67
CA SER A 443 2.46 -3.38 -39.82
C SER A 443 1.40 -2.41 -40.36
N ALA A 444 0.96 -2.57 -41.62
CA ALA A 444 -0.19 -1.86 -42.16
C ALA A 444 -1.49 -2.38 -41.53
N ILE A 445 -2.60 -1.64 -41.65
CA ILE A 445 -3.87 -2.10 -41.07
C ILE A 445 -4.32 -3.42 -41.74
N GLU A 446 -4.14 -3.55 -43.05
CA GLU A 446 -4.51 -4.76 -43.79
C GLU A 446 -3.75 -6.02 -43.34
N ASP A 447 -2.54 -5.87 -42.81
CA ASP A 447 -1.73 -6.98 -42.28
C ASP A 447 -2.27 -7.54 -40.95
N THR A 448 -3.09 -6.75 -40.24
CA THR A 448 -3.63 -7.13 -38.92
C THR A 448 -4.80 -8.12 -39.00
N LYS A 449 -5.27 -8.41 -40.22
CA LYS A 449 -6.47 -9.22 -40.51
C LYS A 449 -7.76 -8.65 -39.91
N LEU A 450 -7.78 -7.35 -39.61
CA LEU A 450 -9.00 -6.65 -39.27
C LEU A 450 -9.88 -6.49 -40.50
N ALA A 451 -11.17 -6.77 -40.35
CA ALA A 451 -12.16 -6.72 -41.40
C ALA A 451 -13.38 -5.89 -40.99
N LYS A 452 -14.26 -5.61 -41.95
CA LYS A 452 -15.57 -5.05 -41.65
C LYS A 452 -16.32 -5.99 -40.68
N ASP A 453 -17.05 -5.40 -39.75
CA ASP A 453 -17.85 -6.03 -38.69
C ASP A 453 -17.03 -6.64 -37.54
N ASP A 454 -15.69 -6.52 -37.57
CA ASP A 454 -14.86 -6.87 -36.41
C ASP A 454 -15.06 -5.86 -35.27
N VAL A 455 -15.02 -6.39 -34.03
CA VAL A 455 -15.03 -5.61 -32.79
C VAL A 455 -13.59 -5.37 -32.32
N ILE A 456 -13.27 -4.11 -32.05
CA ILE A 456 -11.97 -3.65 -31.58
C ILE A 456 -12.11 -2.75 -30.36
N TRP A 457 -11.02 -2.59 -29.60
CA TRP A 457 -10.94 -1.63 -28.49
C TRP A 457 -9.83 -0.63 -28.75
N ILE A 458 -10.17 0.65 -28.62
CA ILE A 458 -9.25 1.78 -28.75
C ILE A 458 -9.35 2.61 -27.47
N ALA A 459 -8.28 2.70 -26.68
CA ALA A 459 -8.29 3.38 -25.38
C ALA A 459 -9.48 2.94 -24.49
N GLY A 460 -9.68 1.63 -24.34
CA GLY A 460 -10.76 1.03 -23.55
C GLY A 460 -12.16 1.10 -24.16
N ASN A 461 -12.33 1.80 -25.29
CA ASN A 461 -13.62 1.97 -25.93
C ASN A 461 -13.87 0.89 -26.98
N GLU A 462 -14.91 0.07 -26.77
CA GLU A 462 -15.37 -0.94 -27.75
C GLU A 462 -15.97 -0.26 -28.99
N ARG A 463 -15.56 -0.71 -30.18
CA ARG A 463 -15.99 -0.16 -31.46
C ARG A 463 -16.15 -1.26 -32.50
N THR A 464 -17.11 -1.08 -33.40
CA THR A 464 -17.31 -1.97 -34.55
C THR A 464 -16.77 -1.33 -35.82
N ILE A 465 -15.98 -2.07 -36.60
CA ILE A 465 -15.49 -1.62 -37.90
C ILE A 465 -16.65 -1.62 -38.92
N THR A 466 -17.00 -0.47 -39.47
CA THR A 466 -18.19 -0.31 -40.33
C THR A 466 -17.92 -0.39 -41.83
N ALA A 467 -16.65 -0.27 -42.24
CA ALA A 467 -16.21 -0.33 -43.63
C ALA A 467 -14.95 -1.18 -43.78
N VAL A 468 -14.69 -1.68 -44.99
CA VAL A 468 -13.46 -2.43 -45.27
C VAL A 468 -12.25 -1.55 -45.00
N PRO A 469 -11.31 -1.95 -44.14
CA PRO A 469 -10.11 -1.16 -43.85
C PRO A 469 -9.25 -0.92 -45.09
N THR A 470 -8.59 0.23 -45.13
CA THR A 470 -7.51 0.51 -46.09
C THR A 470 -6.16 0.24 -45.43
N ALA A 471 -5.05 0.38 -46.17
CA ALA A 471 -3.70 0.24 -45.60
C ALA A 471 -3.42 1.21 -44.41
N THR A 472 -4.08 2.37 -44.38
CA THR A 472 -3.79 3.45 -43.42
C THR A 472 -4.98 3.91 -42.58
N THR A 473 -6.22 3.58 -42.95
CA THR A 473 -7.42 4.01 -42.24
C THR A 473 -8.47 2.91 -42.08
N LEU A 474 -9.25 2.99 -41.00
CA LEU A 474 -10.50 2.24 -40.82
C LEU A 474 -11.59 3.15 -40.25
N THR A 475 -12.85 2.74 -40.40
CA THR A 475 -14.01 3.52 -39.93
C THR A 475 -14.73 2.77 -38.81
N ILE A 476 -15.00 3.47 -37.71
CA ILE A 476 -15.74 2.93 -36.55
C ILE A 476 -17.20 3.41 -36.55
N ASP A 477 -18.02 2.77 -35.73
CA ASP A 477 -19.46 3.01 -35.60
C ASP A 477 -19.80 4.30 -34.83
N THR A 478 -19.05 4.59 -33.77
CA THR A 478 -19.29 5.71 -32.86
C THR A 478 -18.07 6.63 -32.76
N ASP A 479 -18.32 7.93 -32.69
CA ASP A 479 -17.28 8.96 -32.58
C ASP A 479 -16.34 8.68 -31.38
N LEU A 480 -15.06 8.95 -31.59
CA LEU A 480 -14.01 8.84 -30.59
C LEU A 480 -12.91 9.84 -30.93
N GLU A 481 -12.38 10.52 -29.92
CA GLU A 481 -11.24 11.41 -30.08
C GLU A 481 -10.02 10.82 -29.39
N VAL A 482 -8.95 10.62 -30.15
CA VAL A 482 -7.66 10.12 -29.69
C VAL A 482 -6.57 10.89 -30.44
N THR A 483 -5.89 11.79 -29.74
CA THR A 483 -4.91 12.71 -30.35
C THR A 483 -3.47 12.23 -30.20
N VAL A 484 -3.21 11.26 -29.33
CA VAL A 484 -1.92 10.60 -29.18
C VAL A 484 -1.99 9.13 -29.59
N PRO A 485 -0.91 8.53 -30.11
CA PRO A 485 -0.96 7.16 -30.60
C PRO A 485 -1.29 6.16 -29.49
N VAL A 486 -2.34 5.35 -29.67
CA VAL A 486 -2.73 4.28 -28.73
C VAL A 486 -2.79 2.93 -29.45
N PRO A 487 -2.52 1.82 -28.76
CA PRO A 487 -2.69 0.49 -29.34
C PRO A 487 -4.17 0.18 -29.61
N VAL A 488 -4.40 -0.59 -30.67
CA VAL A 488 -5.68 -1.23 -30.96
C VAL A 488 -5.66 -2.66 -30.42
N PHE A 489 -6.73 -3.04 -29.73
CA PHE A 489 -6.93 -4.40 -29.27
C PHE A 489 -8.09 -5.07 -29.99
N LYS A 490 -8.05 -6.41 -30.03
CA LYS A 490 -9.15 -7.26 -30.48
C LYS A 490 -9.48 -8.28 -29.40
N SER A 491 -10.61 -8.98 -29.55
CA SER A 491 -11.01 -10.02 -28.61
C SER A 491 -9.92 -11.10 -28.47
N ALA A 492 -9.65 -11.47 -27.22
CA ALA A 492 -8.83 -12.63 -26.87
C ALA A 492 -9.71 -13.86 -26.55
N TYR A 493 -10.99 -13.81 -26.96
CA TYR A 493 -11.95 -14.92 -26.89
C TYR A 493 -12.23 -15.48 -25.49
N GLY A 494 -11.88 -14.72 -24.46
CA GLY A 494 -12.22 -14.96 -23.06
C GLY A 494 -12.75 -13.69 -22.40
N TYR A 495 -12.57 -13.61 -21.08
CA TYR A 495 -13.07 -12.55 -20.22
C TYR A 495 -11.99 -12.03 -19.28
N GLU A 496 -12.16 -10.77 -18.92
CA GLU A 496 -11.41 -10.10 -17.88
C GLU A 496 -12.37 -9.77 -16.73
N TRP A 497 -12.01 -10.16 -15.51
CA TRP A 497 -12.67 -9.77 -14.28
C TRP A 497 -11.79 -8.82 -13.50
N LYS A 498 -12.33 -7.64 -13.17
CA LYS A 498 -11.71 -6.69 -12.24
C LYS A 498 -12.30 -6.93 -10.86
N ILE A 499 -11.45 -7.36 -9.93
CA ILE A 499 -11.80 -7.73 -8.55
C ILE A 499 -11.26 -6.64 -7.63
N THR A 500 -12.15 -5.94 -6.94
CA THR A 500 -11.84 -4.87 -5.99
C THR A 500 -12.09 -5.39 -4.58
N PHE A 501 -11.06 -5.45 -3.74
CA PHE A 501 -11.17 -5.86 -2.36
C PHE A 501 -11.83 -4.75 -1.53
N LEU A 502 -12.88 -5.10 -0.77
CA LEU A 502 -13.67 -4.14 0.01
C LEU A 502 -13.52 -4.43 1.52
N ALA A 503 -14.64 -4.57 2.25
CA ALA A 503 -14.63 -4.78 3.69
C ALA A 503 -13.97 -6.12 4.02
N GLY A 504 -13.05 -6.09 4.99
CA GLY A 504 -12.20 -7.22 5.40
C GLY A 504 -10.75 -7.12 4.89
N HIS A 505 -10.50 -6.37 3.82
CA HIS A 505 -9.19 -6.35 3.13
C HIS A 505 -8.85 -4.96 2.60
N VAL A 506 -8.53 -4.03 3.50
CA VAL A 506 -8.08 -2.69 3.11
C VAL A 506 -6.59 -2.55 3.37
N GLY A 507 -5.82 -2.39 2.31
CA GLY A 507 -4.36 -2.55 2.30
C GLY A 507 -3.89 -3.51 1.22
N PRO A 508 -2.57 -3.65 1.01
CA PRO A 508 -2.02 -4.53 -0.01
C PRO A 508 -2.49 -5.97 0.21
N GLN A 509 -2.97 -6.62 -0.85
CA GLN A 509 -3.38 -8.02 -0.79
C GLN A 509 -2.42 -8.91 -1.58
N ASP A 510 -2.31 -10.17 -1.15
CA ASP A 510 -1.66 -11.19 -1.97
C ASP A 510 -2.44 -11.40 -3.27
N LEU A 511 -1.73 -11.75 -4.34
CA LEU A 511 -2.38 -12.07 -5.61
C LEU A 511 -3.25 -13.32 -5.45
N ILE A 512 -4.50 -13.23 -5.91
CA ILE A 512 -5.37 -14.39 -6.07
C ILE A 512 -4.64 -15.38 -6.98
N GLN A 513 -4.49 -16.60 -6.49
CA GLN A 513 -3.92 -17.67 -7.28
C GLN A 513 -5.03 -18.26 -8.16
N VAL A 514 -4.70 -18.55 -9.41
CA VAL A 514 -5.63 -19.16 -10.36
C VAL A 514 -5.01 -20.40 -10.99
N TYR A 515 -5.83 -21.41 -11.20
CA TYR A 515 -5.41 -22.61 -11.91
C TYR A 515 -6.56 -23.17 -12.75
N PRO A 516 -6.27 -23.64 -13.98
CA PRO A 516 -7.17 -24.49 -14.75
C PRO A 516 -7.71 -25.66 -13.92
N SER A 517 -8.98 -25.98 -14.08
CA SER A 517 -9.61 -27.16 -13.48
C SER A 517 -10.32 -27.98 -14.56
N ASP A 518 -11.48 -28.52 -14.24
CA ASP A 518 -12.17 -29.54 -15.02
C ASP A 518 -12.37 -29.09 -16.46
N SER A 519 -11.91 -29.91 -17.41
CA SER A 519 -12.11 -29.71 -18.85
C SER A 519 -11.64 -28.35 -19.39
N TRP A 520 -10.66 -27.69 -18.77
CA TRP A 520 -10.06 -26.46 -19.30
C TRP A 520 -9.40 -26.73 -20.65
N THR A 521 -10.05 -26.27 -21.72
CA THR A 521 -9.67 -26.59 -23.10
C THR A 521 -9.86 -25.37 -24.01
N GLY A 522 -9.17 -25.37 -25.14
CA GLY A 522 -9.22 -24.32 -26.14
C GLY A 522 -7.98 -24.36 -27.02
N ASN A 523 -7.90 -23.47 -28.00
CA ASN A 523 -6.67 -23.23 -28.74
C ASN A 523 -5.74 -22.34 -27.90
N ASN A 524 -4.68 -22.95 -27.36
CA ASN A 524 -3.68 -22.29 -26.53
C ASN A 524 -4.25 -21.50 -25.32
N PRO A 525 -5.15 -22.09 -24.51
CA PRO A 525 -5.93 -21.35 -23.52
C PRO A 525 -5.07 -20.93 -22.33
N GLY A 526 -5.29 -19.73 -21.80
CA GLY A 526 -4.57 -19.18 -20.65
C GLY A 526 -5.51 -18.53 -19.64
N ILE A 527 -5.12 -18.54 -18.36
CA ILE A 527 -5.73 -17.73 -17.31
C ILE A 527 -4.67 -17.19 -16.35
N VAL A 528 -4.73 -15.89 -16.01
CA VAL A 528 -3.74 -15.19 -15.17
C VAL A 528 -4.41 -14.16 -14.26
N VAL A 529 -3.79 -13.90 -13.10
CA VAL A 529 -4.14 -12.77 -12.24
C VAL A 529 -2.95 -11.81 -12.14
N ASN A 530 -3.21 -10.52 -12.31
CA ASN A 530 -2.22 -9.45 -12.11
C ASN A 530 -2.78 -8.39 -11.14
N SER A 531 -1.89 -7.72 -10.41
CA SER A 531 -2.24 -6.56 -9.59
C SER A 531 -2.40 -5.34 -10.50
N VAL A 532 -3.49 -4.59 -10.34
CA VAL A 532 -3.74 -3.31 -11.02
C VAL A 532 -3.47 -2.14 -10.10
N GLN A 533 -3.91 -2.26 -8.85
CA GLN A 533 -3.70 -1.25 -7.82
C GLN A 533 -3.43 -1.98 -6.51
N LYS A 534 -2.29 -1.70 -5.87
CA LYS A 534 -2.07 -2.17 -4.51
C LYS A 534 -2.98 -1.40 -3.57
N GLY A 535 -3.65 -2.11 -2.67
CA GLY A 535 -4.45 -1.47 -1.65
C GLY A 535 -3.58 -0.63 -0.71
N LEU A 536 -4.14 0.44 -0.17
CA LEU A 536 -3.55 1.22 0.91
C LEU A 536 -4.45 1.06 2.13
N GLN A 537 -3.86 0.59 3.24
CA GLN A 537 -4.60 0.42 4.47
C GLN A 537 -5.09 1.79 4.97
N PRO A 538 -6.32 1.90 5.50
CA PRO A 538 -6.90 3.20 5.85
C PRO A 538 -6.21 3.86 7.04
N ILE A 539 -5.66 3.03 7.92
CA ILE A 539 -4.99 3.43 9.14
C ILE A 539 -3.83 2.47 9.40
N SER A 540 -2.75 3.02 9.93
CA SER A 540 -1.44 2.40 10.13
C SER A 540 -0.67 3.21 11.17
N GLY A 541 0.52 2.74 11.52
CA GLY A 541 1.36 3.41 12.51
C GLY A 541 0.84 3.19 13.93
N THR A 542 1.09 4.18 14.78
CA THR A 542 0.87 4.09 16.23
C THR A 542 0.19 5.33 16.80
N PHE A 543 -0.52 5.17 17.92
CA PHE A 543 -1.06 6.27 18.73
C PHE A 543 -0.62 6.12 20.19
N ILE A 544 -0.68 7.20 20.96
CA ILE A 544 -0.39 7.19 22.40
C ILE A 544 -1.69 7.49 23.12
N VAL A 545 -1.94 6.80 24.22
CA VAL A 545 -3.06 7.07 25.12
C VAL A 545 -2.48 7.61 26.42
N ALA A 546 -3.03 8.72 26.91
CA ALA A 546 -2.58 9.35 28.13
C ALA A 546 -3.75 9.50 29.10
N PHE A 547 -3.51 9.16 30.36
CA PHE A 547 -4.50 9.28 31.43
C PHE A 547 -3.94 10.05 32.61
N ALA A 548 -4.78 10.89 33.20
CA ALA A 548 -4.49 11.59 34.45
C ALA A 548 -5.36 11.06 35.58
N SER A 549 -4.75 10.84 36.75
CA SER A 549 -5.43 10.51 38.01
C SER A 549 -4.69 11.14 39.19
N GLY A 550 -5.43 11.76 40.12
CA GLY A 550 -4.86 12.30 41.36
C GLY A 550 -3.74 13.34 41.19
N GLY A 551 -3.69 14.06 40.05
CA GLY A 551 -2.64 15.04 39.74
C GLY A 551 -1.36 14.46 39.12
N LEU A 552 -1.32 13.15 38.87
CA LEU A 552 -0.29 12.48 38.07
C LEU A 552 -0.85 12.21 36.66
N SER A 553 -0.01 12.29 35.65
CA SER A 553 -0.33 11.85 34.28
C SER A 553 0.71 10.86 33.79
N ASP A 554 0.27 9.85 33.07
CA ASP A 554 1.15 8.88 32.43
C ASP A 554 0.63 8.56 31.02
N SER A 555 1.50 8.04 30.17
CA SER A 555 1.21 7.81 28.75
C SER A 555 1.76 6.49 28.30
N THR A 556 1.00 5.79 27.46
CA THR A 556 1.44 4.53 26.91
C THR A 556 2.66 4.75 26.00
N PRO A 557 3.49 3.72 25.79
CA PRO A 557 4.32 3.67 24.59
C PRO A 557 3.44 3.83 23.33
N PRO A 558 4.02 4.14 22.16
CA PRO A 558 3.29 4.14 20.90
C PRO A 558 2.62 2.76 20.68
N LEU A 559 1.29 2.74 20.71
CA LEU A 559 0.46 1.56 20.52
C LEU A 559 0.14 1.41 19.04
N PRO A 560 0.23 0.21 18.44
CA PRO A 560 -0.16 0.02 17.06
C PRO A 560 -1.63 0.40 16.85
N HIS A 561 -1.93 1.06 15.74
CA HIS A 561 -3.28 1.49 15.34
C HIS A 561 -4.35 0.39 15.38
N ASN A 562 -3.95 -0.87 15.32
CA ASN A 562 -4.81 -2.05 15.35
C ASN A 562 -4.61 -2.92 16.60
N ILE A 563 -4.04 -2.35 17.67
CA ILE A 563 -3.77 -3.05 18.94
C ILE A 563 -4.98 -3.88 19.40
N SER A 564 -4.73 -5.12 19.82
CA SER A 564 -5.81 -6.00 20.28
C SER A 564 -6.43 -5.47 21.57
N ALA A 565 -7.63 -5.95 21.92
CA ALA A 565 -8.25 -5.55 23.19
C ALA A 565 -7.37 -5.96 24.39
N VAL A 566 -6.77 -7.15 24.32
CA VAL A 566 -5.88 -7.68 25.35
C VAL A 566 -4.60 -6.83 25.44
N ASP A 567 -3.96 -6.55 24.31
CA ASP A 567 -2.72 -5.75 24.32
C ASP A 567 -2.99 -4.29 24.74
N MET A 568 -4.15 -3.73 24.38
CA MET A 568 -4.58 -2.41 24.84
C MET A 568 -4.80 -2.42 26.35
N GLN A 569 -5.51 -3.42 26.88
CA GLN A 569 -5.67 -3.59 28.32
C GLN A 569 -4.31 -3.65 29.01
N THR A 570 -3.43 -4.53 28.54
CA THR A 570 -2.06 -4.69 29.04
C THR A 570 -1.31 -3.35 29.00
N ALA A 571 -1.31 -2.63 27.88
CA ALA A 571 -0.68 -1.32 27.76
C ALA A 571 -1.24 -0.27 28.73
N LEU A 572 -2.56 -0.22 28.92
CA LEU A 572 -3.19 0.69 29.87
C LEU A 572 -2.86 0.34 31.32
N GLU A 573 -2.86 -0.96 31.66
CA GLU A 573 -2.46 -1.47 32.98
C GLU A 573 -0.96 -1.32 33.27
N SER A 574 -0.15 -0.87 32.31
CA SER A 574 1.24 -0.47 32.57
C SER A 574 1.41 0.96 33.05
N LEU A 575 0.36 1.79 32.93
CA LEU A 575 0.42 3.18 33.35
C LEU A 575 0.33 3.28 34.86
N VAL A 576 1.16 4.14 35.47
CA VAL A 576 1.12 4.36 36.92
C VAL A 576 -0.20 5.01 37.38
N THR A 577 -0.95 5.61 36.45
CA THR A 577 -2.23 6.27 36.68
C THR A 577 -3.46 5.38 36.48
N ILE A 578 -3.30 4.18 35.92
CA ILE A 578 -4.42 3.29 35.55
C ILE A 578 -4.27 1.92 36.21
N GLY A 579 -5.35 1.51 36.87
CA GLY A 579 -5.57 0.23 37.51
C GLY A 579 -5.96 -0.90 36.55
N ALA A 580 -6.59 -1.95 37.08
CA ALA A 580 -7.18 -3.02 36.30
C ALA A 580 -8.32 -2.48 35.42
N VAL A 581 -8.29 -2.82 34.13
CA VAL A 581 -9.33 -2.42 33.17
C VAL A 581 -9.86 -3.63 32.41
N ASN A 582 -11.10 -3.56 31.96
CA ASN A 582 -11.61 -4.47 30.95
C ASN A 582 -11.74 -3.71 29.64
N VAL A 583 -11.10 -4.20 28.59
CA VAL A 583 -11.15 -3.57 27.27
C VAL A 583 -11.94 -4.47 26.33
N THR A 584 -12.96 -3.90 25.69
CA THR A 584 -13.60 -4.52 24.53
C THR A 584 -13.26 -3.72 23.29
N ARG A 585 -13.03 -4.41 22.17
CA ARG A 585 -12.72 -3.77 20.89
C ARG A 585 -13.78 -4.11 19.87
N SER A 586 -14.18 -3.13 19.09
CA SER A 586 -15.04 -3.30 17.92
C SER A 586 -14.49 -2.52 16.73
N ALA A 587 -14.67 -3.03 15.52
CA ALA A 587 -14.38 -2.27 14.30
C ALA A 587 -15.47 -1.22 14.06
N ASN A 588 -15.08 -0.02 13.62
CA ASN A 588 -16.00 1.11 13.39
C ASN A 588 -16.02 1.59 11.93
N GLY A 589 -15.83 0.65 10.99
CA GLY A 589 -15.59 0.94 9.59
C GLY A 589 -14.12 0.70 9.26
N TYR A 590 -13.32 1.77 9.20
CA TYR A 590 -11.90 1.72 8.84
C TYR A 590 -10.94 1.93 10.02
N GLY A 591 -11.45 1.98 11.24
CA GLY A 591 -10.67 2.00 12.48
C GLY A 591 -11.32 1.14 13.56
N TYR A 592 -11.03 1.44 14.82
CA TYR A 592 -11.49 0.67 15.97
C TYR A 592 -11.98 1.55 17.11
N ASN A 593 -12.98 1.04 17.83
CA ASN A 593 -13.38 1.55 19.14
C ASN A 593 -12.87 0.57 20.20
N TRP A 594 -12.13 1.07 21.17
CA TRP A 594 -11.83 0.37 22.41
C TRP A 594 -12.65 0.99 23.52
N VAL A 595 -13.57 0.20 24.06
CA VAL A 595 -14.34 0.60 25.23
C VAL A 595 -13.60 0.07 26.45
N VAL A 596 -13.03 0.98 27.23
CA VAL A 596 -12.26 0.73 28.44
C VAL A 596 -13.17 0.91 29.63
N THR A 597 -13.43 -0.16 30.36
CA THR A 597 -14.16 -0.15 31.63
C THR A 597 -13.15 -0.26 32.77
N PHE A 598 -13.07 0.78 33.60
CA PHE A 598 -12.17 0.82 34.75
C PHE A 598 -12.77 -0.01 35.89
N VAL A 599 -12.02 -1.00 36.36
CA VAL A 599 -12.49 -1.98 37.36
C VAL A 599 -12.11 -1.54 38.77
N SER A 600 -10.94 -0.90 38.92
CA SER A 600 -10.39 -0.42 40.18
C SER A 600 -10.72 1.04 40.50
N GLU A 601 -11.04 1.85 39.50
CA GLU A 601 -11.28 3.28 39.65
C GLU A 601 -12.73 3.66 39.43
N PHE A 602 -13.16 4.67 40.18
CA PHE A 602 -14.54 5.15 40.15
C PHE A 602 -14.69 6.42 39.31
N LYS A 603 -15.94 6.71 38.94
CA LYS A 603 -16.33 7.89 38.19
C LYS A 603 -15.73 9.18 38.78
N ASN A 604 -15.03 9.95 37.92
CA ASN A 604 -14.28 11.18 38.20
C ASN A 604 -12.84 11.06 38.75
N ASP A 605 -12.30 9.84 38.96
CA ASP A 605 -10.91 9.66 39.38
C ASP A 605 -9.90 9.59 38.22
N ILE A 606 -10.37 9.41 36.99
CA ILE A 606 -9.54 9.26 35.79
C ILE A 606 -10.06 10.14 34.65
N SER A 607 -9.16 10.87 34.00
CA SER A 607 -9.44 11.63 32.78
C SER A 607 -8.51 11.19 31.64
N LEU A 608 -9.09 10.82 30.49
CA LEU A 608 -8.37 10.70 29.22
C LEU A 608 -7.91 12.10 28.77
N LEU A 609 -6.63 12.23 28.41
CA LEU A 609 -6.00 13.49 27.99
C LEU A 609 -5.95 13.64 26.47
#